data_AF-A0A8S3QUI8-F1
#
_entry.id   AF-A0A8S3QUI8-F1
#
_cell.length_a   1.000
_cell.length_b   1.000
_cell.length_c   1.000
_cell.angle_alpha   90.00
_cell.angle_beta   90.00
_cell.angle_gamma   90.00
#
_symmetry.space_group_name_H-M   'P 1'
#
loop_
_entity.id
_entity.type
_entity.pdbx_description
1 polymer ?
#
loop_
_entity_poly.entity_id
_entity_poly.type
_entity_poly.pdbx_seq_one_letter_code
_entity_poly.pdbx_strand_id
1 'polypeptide(L)'
;MSKPDIMFFLSWGEIFSTNGRVSAEYPLDVLILLASWFALPAAPAAGKTKDSFHAPGMMLIDAGLACNSPYPLVLHPSRQVDIIISFDFSNRDDDDNWPFKHLVKAERWAKEKNVCFPEIENKLKALNIREEHQRSDYEEVYVFEGPNSPTIVHFVLINKSFKKDYPARNFRIFPDYGTFRFYYAKEEFDRLKLLVRHNIIENRQKIIDCLNKKIQQKQSDKHRK
;
A
#
# COMPACT_ATOMS: atom_id res chain seq x y z
N MET A 1 12.67 -26.12 33.04
CA MET A 1 11.24 -25.74 33.02
C MET A 1 11.12 -24.39 32.34
N SER A 2 10.25 -24.31 31.34
CA SER A 2 9.97 -23.15 30.48
C SER A 2 9.05 -22.11 31.12
N LYS A 3 9.28 -20.82 30.83
CA LYS A 3 8.38 -20.00 29.98
C LYS A 3 9.06 -18.67 29.55
N PRO A 4 8.61 -18.03 28.44
CA PRO A 4 9.35 -17.01 27.67
C PRO A 4 8.71 -15.60 27.62
N ASP A 5 9.31 -14.73 26.78
CA ASP A 5 8.83 -13.51 26.07
C ASP A 5 8.66 -12.18 26.84
N ILE A 6 9.41 -11.08 26.58
CA ILE A 6 9.63 -10.21 25.39
C ILE A 6 8.44 -9.28 25.08
N MET A 7 8.62 -7.95 25.22
CA MET A 7 8.72 -6.92 24.15
C MET A 7 8.26 -5.54 24.65
N PHE A 8 9.10 -4.52 24.43
CA PHE A 8 8.79 -3.11 24.67
C PHE A 8 7.78 -2.58 23.64
N PHE A 9 6.66 -2.03 24.10
CA PHE A 9 5.85 -1.11 23.30
C PHE A 9 6.53 0.27 23.33
N LEU A 10 6.95 0.78 22.18
CA LEU A 10 7.20 2.22 22.05
C LEU A 10 5.85 2.92 22.24
N SER A 11 5.78 3.73 23.30
CA SER A 11 4.60 4.48 23.71
C SER A 11 4.23 5.51 22.65
N TRP A 12 2.93 5.72 22.44
CA TRP A 12 2.36 6.78 21.59
C TRP A 12 2.98 8.17 21.85
N GLY A 13 3.51 8.41 23.05
CA GLY A 13 4.23 9.65 23.38
C GLY A 13 5.50 9.90 22.55
N GLU A 14 6.23 8.86 22.15
CA GLU A 14 7.44 9.03 21.32
C GLU A 14 7.08 9.45 19.89
N ILE A 15 5.98 8.94 19.34
CA ILE A 15 5.43 9.32 18.03
C ILE A 15 4.99 10.78 18.00
N PHE A 16 4.32 11.26 19.06
CA PHE A 16 3.95 12.68 19.16
C PHE A 16 5.16 13.59 19.37
N SER A 17 6.19 13.14 20.09
CA SER A 17 7.40 13.95 20.31
C SER A 17 8.26 14.11 19.05
N THR A 18 8.34 13.07 18.23
CA THR A 18 9.05 13.11 16.93
C THR A 18 8.28 13.93 15.92
N ASN A 19 6.95 13.78 15.83
CA ASN A 19 6.12 14.59 14.95
C ASN A 19 6.02 16.07 15.38
N GLY A 20 6.08 16.37 16.67
CA GLY A 20 6.12 17.74 17.18
C GLY A 20 7.37 18.50 16.76
N ARG A 21 8.54 17.83 16.73
CA ARG A 21 9.78 18.42 16.19
C ARG A 21 9.72 18.64 14.68
N VAL A 22 9.19 17.66 13.93
CA VAL A 22 9.08 17.76 12.46
C VAL A 22 8.08 18.85 12.05
N SER A 23 6.97 18.99 12.77
CA SER A 23 5.96 20.05 12.52
C SER A 23 6.45 21.46 12.89
N ALA A 24 7.42 21.58 13.80
CA ALA A 24 8.06 22.86 14.13
C ALA A 24 9.11 23.27 13.09
N GLU A 25 9.74 22.28 12.43
CA GLU A 25 10.78 22.47 11.42
C GLU A 25 10.20 22.65 10.00
N TYR A 26 9.03 22.06 9.74
CA TYR A 26 8.28 22.19 8.48
C TYR A 26 6.78 22.36 8.79
N PRO A 27 6.22 23.58 8.71
CA PRO A 27 4.79 23.80 8.98
C PRO A 27 3.96 23.24 7.83
N LEU A 28 3.64 21.95 7.89
CA LEU A 28 2.50 21.39 7.17
C LEU A 28 1.27 21.64 8.05
N ASP A 29 0.51 22.68 7.73
CA ASP A 29 -0.76 22.96 8.41
C ASP A 29 -1.67 21.73 8.34
N VAL A 30 -1.98 21.15 9.49
CA VAL A 30 -3.01 20.12 9.62
C VAL A 30 -4.34 20.80 9.25
N LEU A 31 -4.87 20.47 8.07
CA LEU A 31 -6.10 21.09 7.56
C LEU A 31 -7.28 20.69 8.47
N ILE A 32 -7.71 21.60 9.35
CA ILE A 32 -8.92 21.42 10.17
C ILE A 32 -10.11 21.84 9.30
N LEU A 33 -10.87 20.86 8.81
CA LEU A 33 -12.15 21.12 8.14
C LEU A 33 -13.28 21.13 9.17
N LEU A 34 -14.13 22.17 9.09
CA LEU A 34 -15.42 22.18 9.77
C LEU A 34 -16.31 21.11 9.11
N ALA A 35 -16.68 20.08 9.88
CA ALA A 35 -17.45 18.95 9.38
C ALA A 35 -18.89 19.36 9.04
N SER A 36 -19.18 19.60 7.75
CA SER A 36 -20.53 19.93 7.25
C SER A 36 -21.48 18.72 7.18
N TRP A 37 -21.01 17.51 7.50
CA TRP A 37 -21.80 16.27 7.49
C TRP A 37 -22.76 16.11 8.68
N PHE A 38 -22.72 17.02 9.67
CA PHE A 38 -23.57 16.95 10.87
C PHE A 38 -25.01 17.44 10.68
N ALA A 39 -25.38 17.96 9.51
CA ALA A 39 -26.74 18.43 9.22
C ALA A 39 -27.72 17.34 8.75
N LEU A 40 -27.28 16.08 8.62
CA LEU A 40 -28.17 14.95 8.33
C LEU A 40 -28.50 14.21 9.63
N PRO A 41 -29.78 13.95 9.95
CA PRO A 41 -30.15 13.18 11.13
C PRO A 41 -29.56 11.77 11.00
N ALA A 42 -28.59 11.45 11.86
CA ALA A 42 -27.91 10.15 11.86
C ALA A 42 -28.92 9.04 12.18
N ALA A 43 -29.02 8.05 11.30
CA ALA A 43 -29.61 6.76 11.66
C ALA A 43 -28.77 6.14 12.79
N PRO A 44 -29.38 5.53 13.82
CA PRO A 44 -28.65 5.06 15.00
C PRO A 44 -27.82 3.82 14.63
N ALA A 45 -26.52 4.00 14.43
CA ALA A 45 -25.59 2.89 14.33
C ALA A 45 -25.26 2.38 15.75
N ALA A 46 -25.54 1.11 15.99
CA ALA A 46 -25.34 0.44 17.26
C ALA A 46 -23.87 0.48 17.73
N GLY A 47 -23.66 1.02 18.94
CA GLY A 47 -22.54 0.70 19.80
C GLY A 47 -21.19 1.34 19.47
N LYS A 48 -21.03 2.66 19.63
CA LYS A 48 -19.72 3.30 19.95
C LYS A 48 -19.90 4.50 20.90
N THR A 49 -18.89 4.70 21.73
CA THR A 49 -18.81 5.63 22.87
C THR A 49 -19.04 7.10 22.47
N LYS A 50 -19.60 7.86 23.41
CA LYS A 50 -20.11 9.25 23.27
C LYS A 50 -19.07 10.32 22.93
N ASP A 51 -17.79 9.98 22.76
CA ASP A 51 -16.70 10.96 22.86
C ASP A 51 -16.29 11.61 21.53
N SER A 52 -16.74 11.10 20.37
CA SER A 52 -16.28 11.59 19.05
C SER A 52 -17.21 12.60 18.36
N PHE A 53 -18.41 12.85 18.87
CA PHE A 53 -19.40 13.71 18.19
C PHE A 53 -19.51 15.14 18.76
N HIS A 54 -18.71 15.51 19.77
CA HIS A 54 -18.74 16.85 20.41
C HIS A 54 -17.48 17.70 20.18
N ALA A 55 -16.50 17.22 19.40
CA ALA A 55 -15.31 18.01 19.09
C ALA A 55 -15.63 19.13 18.08
N PRO A 56 -15.20 20.39 18.31
CA PRO A 56 -15.52 21.54 17.47
C PRO A 56 -14.87 21.52 16.07
N GLY A 57 -14.08 20.49 15.74
CA GLY A 57 -13.42 20.34 14.45
C GLY A 57 -12.96 18.90 14.19
N MET A 58 -12.81 18.57 12.91
CA MET A 58 -12.27 17.29 12.46
C MET A 58 -10.80 17.48 12.05
N MET A 59 -9.92 16.63 12.58
CA MET A 59 -8.50 16.62 12.21
C MET A 59 -8.29 15.66 11.04
N LEU A 60 -7.82 16.20 9.91
CA LEU A 60 -7.40 15.41 8.76
C LEU A 60 -5.89 15.29 8.75
N ILE A 61 -5.40 14.07 8.64
CA ILE A 61 -3.97 13.76 8.67
C ILE A 61 -3.65 12.90 7.44
N ASP A 62 -2.40 12.99 6.96
CA ASP A 62 -1.89 12.16 5.89
C ASP A 62 -2.07 10.66 6.20
N ALA A 63 -2.70 9.92 5.28
CA ALA A 63 -2.92 8.49 5.38
C ALA A 63 -1.62 7.68 5.36
N GLY A 64 -0.53 8.23 4.79
CA GLY A 64 0.80 7.63 4.77
C GLY A 64 1.35 7.33 6.17
N LEU A 65 0.88 8.04 7.20
CA LEU A 65 1.24 7.75 8.60
C LEU A 65 0.65 6.43 9.10
N ALA A 66 -0.52 6.03 8.62
CA ALA A 66 -1.14 4.76 8.99
C ALA A 66 -0.72 3.63 8.03
N CYS A 67 -0.99 3.83 6.74
CA CYS A 67 -0.65 2.90 5.68
C CYS A 67 -0.47 3.65 4.37
N ASN A 68 0.70 3.51 3.74
CA ASN A 68 1.02 4.09 2.44
C ASN A 68 0.33 3.36 1.26
N SER A 69 -0.88 2.84 1.48
CA SER A 69 -1.66 2.15 0.45
C SER A 69 -3.15 2.48 0.61
N PRO A 70 -3.81 3.06 -0.40
CA PRO A 70 -5.18 3.56 -0.31
C PRO A 70 -6.26 2.46 -0.42
N TYR A 71 -5.97 1.26 0.08
CA TYR A 71 -6.90 0.12 0.08
C TYR A 71 -8.26 0.40 0.73
N PRO A 72 -8.35 1.14 1.85
CA PRO A 72 -9.65 1.49 2.43
C PRO A 72 -10.58 2.24 1.48
N LEU A 73 -10.02 3.01 0.55
CA LEU A 73 -10.80 3.76 -0.45
C LEU A 73 -11.33 2.85 -1.55
N VAL A 74 -10.62 1.78 -1.94
CA VAL A 74 -11.04 0.95 -3.08
C VAL A 74 -11.83 -0.29 -2.65
N LEU A 75 -11.62 -0.79 -1.43
CA LEU A 75 -12.23 -2.03 -0.93
C LEU A 75 -13.62 -1.85 -0.31
N HIS A 76 -14.22 -0.67 -0.43
CA HIS A 76 -15.59 -0.47 0.06
C HIS A 76 -16.57 -1.41 -0.68
N PRO A 77 -17.41 -2.21 0.02
CA PRO A 77 -18.24 -3.24 -0.61
C PRO A 77 -19.12 -2.75 -1.77
N SER A 78 -19.66 -1.53 -1.67
CA SER A 78 -20.48 -0.94 -2.74
C SER A 78 -19.74 -0.67 -4.04
N ARG A 79 -18.40 -0.61 -4.03
CA ARG A 79 -17.59 -0.41 -5.25
C ARG A 79 -17.46 -1.70 -6.08
N GLN A 80 -17.65 -2.88 -5.47
CA GLN A 80 -17.61 -4.19 -6.14
C GLN A 80 -16.40 -4.35 -7.07
N VAL A 81 -15.21 -3.97 -6.58
CA VAL A 81 -13.98 -3.98 -7.37
C VAL A 81 -13.51 -5.42 -7.61
N ASP A 82 -13.28 -5.79 -8.86
CA ASP A 82 -12.80 -7.12 -9.24
C ASP A 82 -11.28 -7.22 -9.31
N ILE A 83 -10.62 -6.14 -9.73
CA ILE A 83 -9.17 -6.05 -9.93
C ILE A 83 -8.66 -4.72 -9.39
N ILE A 84 -7.56 -4.78 -8.65
CA ILE A 84 -6.79 -3.62 -8.19
C ILE A 84 -5.40 -3.71 -8.80
N ILE A 85 -5.01 -2.72 -9.60
CA ILE A 85 -3.62 -2.55 -10.05
C ILE A 85 -2.96 -1.57 -9.09
N SER A 86 -2.10 -2.12 -8.23
CA SER A 86 -1.44 -1.40 -7.13
C SER A 86 0.00 -1.09 -7.50
N PHE A 87 0.46 0.11 -7.15
CA PHE A 87 1.86 0.53 -7.28
C PHE A 87 2.38 0.94 -5.91
N ASP A 88 3.44 0.29 -5.43
CA ASP A 88 4.09 0.63 -4.17
C ASP A 88 5.36 1.46 -4.42
N PHE A 89 5.31 2.73 -3.98
CA PHE A 89 6.43 3.67 -4.01
C PHE A 89 6.91 4.02 -2.59
N SER A 90 6.60 3.18 -1.61
CA SER A 90 7.00 3.39 -0.22
C SER A 90 8.51 3.45 -0.09
N ASN A 91 8.99 4.37 0.75
CA ASN A 91 10.41 4.50 1.01
C ASN A 91 10.95 3.23 1.69
N ARG A 92 12.15 2.83 1.26
CA ARG A 92 12.93 1.74 1.86
C ARG A 92 14.32 2.28 2.18
N ASP A 93 15.02 1.63 3.12
CA ASP A 93 16.37 2.04 3.49
C ASP A 93 17.38 1.66 2.39
N ASP A 94 17.13 0.53 1.72
CA ASP A 94 17.89 -0.03 0.63
C ASP A 94 16.97 -0.74 -0.39
N ASP A 95 17.48 -0.93 -1.61
CA ASP A 95 16.78 -1.65 -2.68
C ASP A 95 16.54 -3.13 -2.35
N ASP A 96 17.36 -3.73 -1.47
CA ASP A 96 17.26 -5.12 -0.99
C ASP A 96 16.23 -5.29 0.13
N ASN A 97 15.75 -4.22 0.77
CA ASN A 97 14.76 -4.35 1.83
C ASN A 97 13.41 -4.88 1.34
N TRP A 98 12.73 -5.62 2.21
CA TRP A 98 11.41 -6.20 1.99
C TRP A 98 10.36 -5.21 1.42
N PRO A 99 9.84 -5.43 0.19
CA PRO A 99 8.95 -4.47 -0.46
C PRO A 99 7.46 -4.65 -0.14
N PHE A 100 7.06 -5.61 0.72
CA PHE A 100 5.65 -5.91 0.95
C PHE A 100 5.10 -5.39 2.28
N LYS A 101 5.86 -4.56 3.01
CA LYS A 101 5.49 -4.04 4.34
C LYS A 101 4.08 -3.42 4.37
N HIS A 102 3.76 -2.57 3.39
CA HIS A 102 2.48 -1.87 3.34
C HIS A 102 1.34 -2.76 2.84
N LEU A 103 1.63 -3.67 1.92
CA LEU A 103 0.66 -4.65 1.44
C LEU A 103 0.23 -5.62 2.55
N VAL A 104 1.18 -6.10 3.37
CA VAL A 104 0.88 -6.95 4.54
C VAL A 104 0.10 -6.17 5.61
N LYS A 105 0.41 -4.89 5.84
CA LYS A 105 -0.40 -4.03 6.71
C LYS A 105 -1.84 -3.89 6.19
N ALA A 106 -2.03 -3.77 4.87
CA ALA A 106 -3.35 -3.69 4.27
C ALA A 106 -4.15 -4.99 4.46
N GLU A 107 -3.51 -6.15 4.35
CA GLU A 107 -4.14 -7.45 4.66
C GLU A 107 -4.63 -7.50 6.12
N ARG A 108 -3.79 -7.09 7.08
CA ARG A 108 -4.16 -7.06 8.51
C ARG A 108 -5.33 -6.11 8.77
N TRP A 109 -5.30 -4.92 8.20
CA TRP A 109 -6.40 -3.96 8.26
C TRP A 109 -7.70 -4.56 7.68
N ALA A 110 -7.64 -5.26 6.54
CA ALA A 110 -8.82 -5.86 5.93
C ALA A 110 -9.42 -6.96 6.81
N LYS A 111 -8.58 -7.80 7.42
CA LYS A 111 -9.00 -8.81 8.41
C LYS A 111 -9.70 -8.15 9.61
N GLU A 112 -9.11 -7.11 10.19
CA GLU A 112 -9.69 -6.37 11.32
C GLU A 112 -11.05 -5.72 10.99
N LYS A 113 -11.24 -5.30 9.74
CA LYS A 113 -12.49 -4.66 9.27
C LYS A 113 -13.48 -5.62 8.64
N ASN A 114 -13.21 -6.93 8.64
CA ASN A 114 -14.01 -7.95 7.97
C ASN A 114 -14.27 -7.62 6.48
N VAL A 115 -13.26 -7.09 5.80
CA VAL A 115 -13.28 -6.77 4.36
C VAL A 115 -12.56 -7.89 3.60
N CYS A 116 -13.17 -8.37 2.53
CA CYS A 116 -12.57 -9.43 1.71
C CYS A 116 -11.28 -8.93 1.03
N PHE A 117 -10.17 -9.64 1.28
CA PHE A 117 -8.85 -9.33 0.74
C PHE A 117 -8.06 -10.62 0.51
N PRO A 118 -7.19 -10.69 -0.52
CA PRO A 118 -6.35 -11.87 -0.74
C PRO A 118 -5.40 -12.15 0.43
N GLU A 119 -5.08 -13.42 0.67
CA GLU A 119 -4.11 -13.84 1.69
C GLU A 119 -2.67 -13.58 1.21
N ILE A 120 -2.14 -12.39 1.45
CA ILE A 120 -0.83 -11.95 0.94
C ILE A 120 0.30 -12.73 1.63
N GLU A 121 0.32 -12.76 2.97
CA GLU A 121 1.39 -13.43 3.72
C GLU A 121 1.52 -14.91 3.36
N ASN A 122 0.39 -15.62 3.21
CA ASN A 122 0.38 -17.03 2.84
C ASN A 122 0.90 -17.24 1.41
N LYS A 123 0.55 -16.35 0.47
CA LYS A 123 1.02 -16.42 -0.91
C LYS A 123 2.50 -16.12 -1.04
N LEU A 124 3.01 -15.12 -0.32
CA LEU A 124 4.44 -14.82 -0.28
C LEU A 124 5.22 -16.03 0.25
N LYS A 125 4.74 -16.68 1.32
CA LYS A 125 5.33 -17.92 1.84
C LYS A 125 5.30 -19.07 0.82
N ALA A 126 4.18 -19.26 0.11
CA ALA A 126 4.04 -20.30 -0.91
C ALA A 126 4.97 -20.07 -2.12
N LEU A 127 5.26 -18.81 -2.45
CA LEU A 127 6.24 -18.42 -3.46
C LEU A 127 7.68 -18.45 -2.94
N ASN A 128 7.88 -18.86 -1.68
CA ASN A 128 9.15 -18.82 -0.95
C ASN A 128 9.78 -17.42 -0.96
N ILE A 129 8.99 -16.34 -0.93
CA ILE A 129 9.47 -14.97 -0.88
C ILE A 129 9.55 -14.55 0.60
N ARG A 130 10.76 -14.17 1.05
CA ARG A 130 11.03 -13.91 2.47
C ARG A 130 11.78 -12.59 2.66
N GLU A 131 11.75 -12.05 3.88
CA GLU A 131 12.36 -10.75 4.19
C GLU A 131 13.88 -10.74 4.01
N GLU A 132 14.53 -11.91 4.15
CA GLU A 132 15.97 -12.09 3.93
C GLU A 132 16.40 -12.18 2.46
N HIS A 133 15.45 -12.16 1.52
CA HIS A 133 15.76 -12.21 0.09
C HIS A 133 16.46 -10.95 -0.39
N GLN A 134 17.36 -11.11 -1.38
CA GLN A 134 17.98 -9.99 -2.06
C GLN A 134 17.06 -9.46 -3.15
N ARG A 135 17.32 -8.23 -3.62
CA ARG A 135 16.56 -7.63 -4.71
C ARG A 135 16.51 -8.48 -5.97
N SER A 136 17.54 -9.27 -6.26
CA SER A 136 17.56 -10.19 -7.40
C SER A 136 16.42 -11.20 -7.38
N ASP A 137 15.94 -11.54 -6.18
CA ASP A 137 14.94 -12.56 -5.92
C ASP A 137 13.52 -11.99 -5.96
N TYR A 138 13.37 -10.67 -5.96
CA TYR A 138 12.09 -10.01 -6.19
C TYR A 138 11.78 -9.88 -7.68
N GLU A 139 10.50 -9.84 -8.01
CA GLU A 139 9.96 -9.58 -9.33
C GLU A 139 9.30 -8.21 -9.35
N GLU A 140 9.17 -7.59 -10.52
CA GLU A 140 8.59 -6.24 -10.62
C GLU A 140 7.09 -6.22 -10.31
N VAL A 141 6.42 -7.37 -10.46
CA VAL A 141 4.97 -7.50 -10.27
C VAL A 141 4.59 -8.86 -9.68
N TYR A 142 3.59 -8.82 -8.81
CA TYR A 142 3.00 -9.98 -8.16
C TYR A 142 1.49 -9.98 -8.32
N VAL A 143 0.89 -11.16 -8.45
CA VAL A 143 -0.56 -11.32 -8.59
C VAL A 143 -1.11 -12.08 -7.39
N PHE A 144 -2.00 -11.43 -6.63
CA PHE A 144 -2.64 -12.00 -5.46
C PHE A 144 -4.15 -12.13 -5.69
N GLU A 145 -4.60 -13.37 -5.86
CA GLU A 145 -6.02 -13.72 -5.95
C GLU A 145 -6.57 -14.26 -4.62
N GLY A 146 -7.86 -14.16 -4.38
CA GLY A 146 -8.49 -14.80 -3.23
C GLY A 146 -9.97 -15.07 -3.49
N PRO A 147 -10.61 -15.89 -2.64
CA PRO A 147 -12.05 -16.11 -2.71
C PRO A 147 -12.78 -14.80 -2.37
N ASN A 148 -13.81 -14.46 -3.15
CA ASN A 148 -14.67 -13.28 -2.94
C ASN A 148 -13.92 -11.95 -2.73
N SER A 149 -12.69 -11.85 -3.21
CA SER A 149 -11.83 -10.67 -3.06
C SER A 149 -11.33 -10.20 -4.43
N PRO A 150 -10.98 -8.91 -4.55
CA PRO A 150 -10.37 -8.40 -5.77
C PRO A 150 -9.04 -9.12 -6.04
N THR A 151 -8.74 -9.38 -7.32
CA THR A 151 -7.38 -9.75 -7.71
C THR A 151 -6.49 -8.52 -7.62
N ILE A 152 -5.38 -8.62 -6.90
CA ILE A 152 -4.41 -7.54 -6.76
C ILE A 152 -3.23 -7.82 -7.69
N VAL A 153 -2.99 -6.93 -8.65
CA VAL A 153 -1.77 -6.89 -9.45
C VAL A 153 -0.87 -5.83 -8.83
N HIS A 154 0.13 -6.26 -8.06
CA HIS A 154 0.94 -5.39 -7.21
C HIS A 154 2.34 -5.20 -7.80
N PHE A 155 2.63 -3.97 -8.23
CA PHE A 155 3.95 -3.56 -8.69
C PHE A 155 4.79 -3.05 -7.52
N VAL A 156 6.01 -3.57 -7.42
CA VAL A 156 7.02 -3.11 -6.46
C VAL A 156 8.08 -2.28 -7.20
N LEU A 157 8.52 -1.19 -6.58
CA LEU A 157 9.53 -0.33 -7.18
C LEU A 157 10.93 -0.96 -7.07
N ILE A 158 11.31 -1.74 -8.09
CA ILE A 158 12.64 -2.36 -8.25
C ILE A 158 13.18 -2.12 -9.66
N ASN A 159 14.50 -1.99 -9.80
CA ASN A 159 15.18 -1.94 -11.11
C ASN A 159 15.93 -3.27 -11.33
N LYS A 160 15.22 -4.26 -11.89
CA LYS A 160 15.74 -5.62 -12.16
C LYS A 160 15.87 -5.88 -13.66
N SER A 161 14.76 -5.99 -14.38
CA SER A 161 14.77 -6.16 -15.85
C SER A 161 15.27 -4.89 -16.56
N PHE A 162 14.91 -3.70 -16.07
CA PHE A 162 15.34 -2.45 -16.69
C PHE A 162 16.86 -2.28 -16.79
N LYS A 163 17.62 -2.60 -15.73
CA LYS A 163 19.10 -2.60 -15.78
C LYS A 163 19.68 -3.70 -16.67
N LYS A 164 18.94 -4.79 -16.90
CA LYS A 164 19.36 -5.87 -17.80
C LYS A 164 19.23 -5.43 -19.26
N ASP A 165 18.11 -4.80 -19.61
CA ASP A 165 17.83 -4.34 -20.97
C ASP A 165 18.59 -3.04 -21.30
N TYR A 166 18.85 -2.21 -20.28
CA TYR A 166 19.58 -0.96 -20.39
C TYR A 166 20.69 -0.88 -19.33
N PRO A 167 21.86 -1.50 -19.55
CA PRO A 167 22.96 -1.54 -18.58
C PRO A 167 23.45 -0.16 -18.11
N ALA A 168 23.40 0.85 -18.99
CA ALA A 168 23.71 2.25 -18.66
C ALA A 168 22.72 2.87 -17.65
N ARG A 169 21.63 2.19 -17.33
CA ARG A 169 20.58 2.59 -16.38
C ARG A 169 20.55 1.69 -15.16
N ASN A 170 21.71 1.14 -14.77
CA ASN A 170 21.90 0.51 -13.48
C ASN A 170 22.11 1.58 -12.40
N PHE A 171 21.06 1.89 -11.63
CA PHE A 171 21.10 2.86 -10.53
C PHE A 171 20.34 2.33 -9.31
N ARG A 172 20.70 2.84 -8.14
CA ARG A 172 19.99 2.59 -6.88
C ARG A 172 18.75 3.46 -6.79
N ILE A 173 17.65 2.89 -6.30
CA ILE A 173 16.41 3.65 -6.09
C ILE A 173 16.41 4.21 -4.66
N PHE A 174 16.76 3.37 -3.71
CA PHE A 174 16.90 3.74 -2.31
C PHE A 174 18.39 3.81 -1.96
N PRO A 175 18.85 4.90 -1.29
CA PRO A 175 18.07 6.03 -0.76
C PRO A 175 17.90 7.21 -1.74
N ASP A 176 18.39 7.11 -2.98
CA ASP A 176 18.51 8.23 -3.94
C ASP A 176 17.19 8.96 -4.24
N TYR A 177 16.03 8.30 -4.11
CA TYR A 177 14.69 8.85 -4.34
C TYR A 177 13.83 8.90 -3.06
N GLY A 178 14.46 9.26 -1.94
CA GLY A 178 13.78 9.33 -0.64
C GLY A 178 12.61 10.33 -0.58
N THR A 179 11.68 10.08 0.34
CA THR A 179 10.43 10.86 0.52
C THR A 179 10.64 12.37 0.69
N PHE A 180 11.73 12.78 1.36
CA PHE A 180 12.01 14.20 1.63
C PHE A 180 12.89 14.87 0.56
N ARG A 181 13.19 14.18 -0.55
CA ARG A 181 13.90 14.74 -1.68
C ARG A 181 12.92 15.31 -2.70
N PHE A 182 12.81 16.62 -2.76
CA PHE A 182 11.87 17.33 -3.64
C PHE A 182 12.48 17.82 -4.96
N TYR A 183 13.80 17.79 -5.10
CA TYR A 183 14.51 18.23 -6.29
C TYR A 183 15.26 17.07 -6.96
N TYR A 184 15.00 16.89 -8.24
CA TYR A 184 15.63 15.90 -9.11
C TYR A 184 16.15 16.58 -10.36
N ALA A 185 17.38 16.26 -10.76
CA ALA A 185 17.86 16.61 -12.09
C ALA A 185 16.98 15.94 -13.15
N LYS A 186 16.93 16.50 -14.36
CA LYS A 186 16.11 15.98 -15.45
C LYS A 186 16.41 14.50 -15.73
N GLU A 187 17.68 14.13 -15.68
CA GLU A 187 18.16 12.77 -15.91
C GLU A 187 17.71 11.81 -14.81
N GLU A 188 17.68 12.26 -13.55
CA GLU A 188 17.21 11.46 -12.42
C GLU A 188 15.69 11.25 -12.48
N PHE A 189 14.96 12.31 -12.79
CA PHE A 189 13.52 12.22 -13.03
C PHE A 189 13.21 11.27 -14.18
N ASP A 190 13.89 11.45 -15.32
CA ASP A 190 13.68 10.65 -16.52
C ASP A 190 14.04 9.17 -16.31
N ARG A 191 15.11 8.85 -15.56
CA ARG A 191 15.49 7.45 -15.30
C ARG A 191 14.48 6.72 -14.41
N LEU A 192 13.94 7.36 -13.35
CA LEU A 192 12.87 6.77 -12.52
C LEU A 192 11.55 6.61 -13.30
N LYS A 193 11.16 7.64 -14.05
CA LYS A 193 9.97 7.60 -14.93
C LYS A 193 10.05 6.46 -15.93
N LEU A 194 11.20 6.31 -16.60
CA LEU A 194 11.41 5.28 -17.61
C LEU A 194 11.49 3.88 -17.01
N LEU A 195 12.07 3.75 -15.81
CA LEU A 195 12.04 2.50 -15.04
C LEU A 195 10.59 2.05 -14.80
N VAL A 196 9.74 2.90 -14.21
CA VAL A 196 8.35 2.55 -13.89
C VAL A 196 7.59 2.19 -15.18
N ARG A 197 7.77 2.97 -16.25
CA ARG A 197 7.19 2.69 -17.55
C ARG A 197 7.61 1.33 -18.10
N HIS A 198 8.90 1.00 -18.03
CA HIS A 198 9.44 -0.27 -18.50
C HIS A 198 8.84 -1.44 -17.71
N ASN A 199 8.86 -1.37 -16.37
CA ASN A 199 8.28 -2.41 -15.51
C ASN A 199 6.81 -2.70 -15.87
N ILE A 200 6.01 -1.68 -16.20
CA ILE A 200 4.61 -1.83 -16.62
C ILE A 200 4.51 -2.47 -18.01
N ILE A 201 5.27 -1.99 -18.99
CA ILE A 201 5.19 -2.47 -20.39
C ILE A 201 5.62 -3.94 -20.49
N GLU A 202 6.69 -4.32 -19.81
CA GLU A 202 7.20 -5.70 -19.80
C GLU A 202 6.20 -6.66 -19.14
N ASN A 203 5.44 -6.17 -18.16
CA ASN A 203 4.45 -6.98 -17.45
C ASN A 203 3.00 -6.76 -17.92
N ARG A 204 2.78 -6.09 -19.06
CA ARG A 204 1.42 -5.81 -19.58
C ARG A 204 0.59 -7.06 -19.79
N GLN A 205 1.23 -8.17 -20.19
CA GLN A 205 0.52 -9.41 -20.48
C GLN A 205 -0.11 -9.98 -19.20
N LYS A 206 0.59 -9.93 -18.06
CA LYS A 206 0.04 -10.35 -16.76
C LYS A 206 -1.21 -9.54 -16.39
N ILE A 207 -1.23 -8.25 -16.68
CA ILE A 207 -2.41 -7.38 -16.46
C ILE A 207 -3.58 -7.84 -17.36
N ILE A 208 -3.31 -8.04 -18.65
CA ILE A 208 -4.31 -8.49 -19.64
C ILE A 208 -4.88 -9.85 -19.24
N ASP A 209 -4.04 -10.79 -18.83
CA ASP A 209 -4.45 -12.13 -18.41
C ASP A 209 -5.34 -12.09 -17.17
N CYS A 210 -5.01 -11.23 -16.19
CA CYS A 210 -5.86 -11.02 -15.01
C CYS A 210 -7.22 -10.44 -15.39
N LEU A 211 -7.26 -9.46 -16.29
CA LEU A 211 -8.50 -8.86 -16.79
C LEU A 211 -9.37 -9.91 -17.50
N ASN A 212 -8.79 -10.64 -18.44
CA ASN A 212 -9.50 -11.67 -19.20
C ASN A 212 -10.07 -12.75 -18.28
N LYS A 213 -9.27 -13.22 -17.31
CA LYS A 213 -9.71 -14.20 -16.32
C LYS A 213 -10.91 -13.70 -15.51
N LYS A 214 -10.90 -12.45 -15.06
CA LYS A 214 -12.02 -11.86 -14.29
C LYS A 214 -13.26 -11.62 -15.13
N ILE A 215 -13.10 -11.23 -16.40
CA ILE A 215 -14.21 -11.11 -17.35
C ILE A 215 -14.89 -12.48 -17.54
N GLN A 216 -14.12 -13.54 -17.75
CA GLN A 216 -14.64 -14.91 -17.90
C GLN A 216 -15.39 -15.37 -16.64
N GLN A 217 -14.82 -15.14 -15.45
CA GLN A 217 -15.49 -15.45 -14.17
C GLN A 217 -16.85 -14.74 -14.04
N LYS A 218 -16.90 -13.45 -14.36
CA LYS A 218 -18.16 -12.69 -14.32
C LYS A 218 -19.17 -13.17 -15.36
N GLN A 219 -18.73 -13.63 -16.52
CA GLN A 219 -19.60 -14.19 -17.53
C GLN A 219 -20.17 -15.54 -17.06
N SER A 220 -19.36 -16.43 -16.48
CA SER A 220 -19.85 -17.71 -15.95
C SER A 220 -20.84 -17.52 -14.80
N ASP A 221 -20.59 -16.56 -13.92
CA ASP A 221 -21.47 -16.28 -12.77
C ASP A 221 -22.83 -15.73 -13.20
N LYS A 222 -22.90 -15.02 -14.33
CA LYS A 222 -24.16 -14.56 -14.93
C LYS A 222 -24.98 -15.70 -15.52
N HIS A 223 -24.35 -16.72 -16.12
CA HIS A 223 -25.07 -17.85 -16.71
C HIS A 223 -25.54 -18.86 -15.65
N ARG A 224 -25.01 -18.79 -14.42
CA ARG A 224 -25.35 -19.67 -13.30
C ARG A 224 -26.51 -19.14 -12.44
N LYS A 225 -26.89 -17.86 -12.61
CA LYS A 225 -28.03 -17.22 -11.93
C LYS A 225 -29.24 -17.19 -12.85
#